data_AF-A0A3D2V5J3-F1
#
_entry.id   AF-A0A3D2V5J3-F1
#
_cell.length_a   1.000
_cell.length_b   1.000
_cell.length_c   1.000
_cell.angle_alpha   90.00
_cell.angle_beta   90.00
_cell.angle_gamma   90.00
#
_symmetry.space_group_name_H-M   'P 1'
#
loop_
_entity.id
_entity.type
_entity.pdbx_description
1 polymer ?
#
loop_
_entity_poly.entity_id
_entity_poly.type
_entity_poly.pdbx_seq_one_letter_code
_entity_poly.pdbx_strand_id
1 'polypeptide(L)'
;MIHAQDAAWETVDVPSTWKRPRTLKPETNGFTWYRATVSVPEEWRGEKTRFLSEPIDDAREYYINGIKIGSAGNLPPKFRSGLGEDHEHDVPANALLYGESNVIAIRVAQRFPRGGFNVAPPVLITGKQAIEMGGAWQFRAGDDLQWRLWDDSDRKPFSFNEIEDAEQVLQKRQSLTGEKGPFTPQEA
;
A
#
# COMPACT_ATOMS: atom_id res chain seq x y z
N MET A 1 -16.98 -27.01 -2.58
CA MET A 1 -16.88 -25.56 -2.31
C MET A 1 -15.75 -25.38 -1.33
N ILE A 2 -14.71 -24.63 -1.69
CA ILE A 2 -13.60 -24.31 -0.79
C ILE A 2 -13.86 -22.88 -0.34
N HIS A 3 -14.10 -22.69 0.96
CA HIS A 3 -14.34 -21.36 1.53
C HIS A 3 -13.03 -20.57 1.49
N ALA A 4 -13.06 -19.34 0.97
CA ALA A 4 -11.92 -18.42 0.96
C ALA A 4 -11.52 -17.88 2.35
N GLN A 5 -11.92 -18.55 3.44
CA GLN A 5 -11.70 -18.12 4.83
C GLN A 5 -10.35 -18.54 5.41
N ASP A 6 -9.60 -19.45 4.75
CA ASP A 6 -8.40 -20.06 5.35
C ASP A 6 -7.06 -19.61 4.73
N ALA A 7 -7.03 -18.62 3.83
CA ALA A 7 -5.76 -18.10 3.34
C ALA A 7 -5.03 -17.41 4.50
N ALA A 8 -3.83 -17.86 4.88
CA ALA A 8 -3.00 -17.22 5.91
C ALA A 8 -2.35 -15.94 5.37
N TRP A 9 -1.86 -15.07 6.26
CA TRP A 9 -0.97 -13.98 5.87
C TRP A 9 0.34 -14.54 5.31
N GLU A 10 0.78 -13.99 4.19
CA GLU A 10 2.05 -14.28 3.54
C GLU A 10 2.96 -13.05 3.57
N THR A 11 4.27 -13.24 3.45
CA THR A 11 5.20 -12.12 3.22
C THR A 11 5.32 -11.80 1.73
N VAL A 12 5.30 -10.52 1.40
CA VAL A 12 5.61 -10.00 0.06
C VAL A 12 6.53 -8.80 0.15
N ASP A 13 7.40 -8.60 -0.84
CA ASP A 13 8.16 -7.36 -0.99
C ASP A 13 7.35 -6.31 -1.73
N VAL A 14 7.37 -5.08 -1.24
CA VAL A 14 6.72 -3.90 -1.85
C VAL A 14 7.77 -2.82 -2.09
N PRO A 15 7.95 -2.32 -3.32
CA PRO A 15 7.37 -2.85 -4.55
C PRO A 15 7.94 -4.24 -4.88
N SER A 16 7.13 -5.08 -5.54
CA SER A 16 7.55 -6.37 -6.07
C SER A 16 8.03 -6.23 -7.51
N THR A 17 8.98 -7.05 -7.96
CA THR A 17 9.45 -6.99 -9.35
C THR A 17 8.37 -7.51 -10.31
N TRP A 18 8.17 -6.82 -11.43
CA TRP A 18 7.31 -7.24 -12.56
C TRP A 18 7.57 -8.67 -13.06
N LYS A 19 8.76 -9.23 -12.81
CA LYS A 19 9.14 -10.61 -13.18
C LYS A 19 8.41 -11.70 -12.39
N ARG A 20 7.72 -11.34 -11.31
CA ARG A 20 6.91 -12.25 -10.49
C ARG A 20 5.51 -11.68 -10.27
N PRO A 21 4.72 -11.47 -11.33
CA PRO A 21 3.38 -10.93 -11.17
C PRO A 21 2.55 -11.92 -10.35
N ARG A 22 1.98 -11.47 -9.23
CA ARG A 22 1.05 -12.28 -8.44
C ARG A 22 -0.30 -12.30 -9.16
N THR A 23 -0.51 -13.32 -9.97
CA THR A 23 -1.85 -13.63 -10.51
C THR A 23 -2.72 -14.13 -9.37
N LEU A 24 -3.79 -13.41 -9.07
CA LEU A 24 -4.77 -13.91 -8.10
C LEU A 24 -5.49 -15.12 -8.67
N LYS A 25 -5.68 -16.10 -7.80
CA LYS A 25 -6.51 -17.25 -8.14
C LYS A 25 -7.99 -16.81 -8.22
N PRO A 26 -8.81 -17.47 -9.06
CA PRO A 26 -10.23 -17.14 -9.22
C PRO A 26 -11.03 -17.08 -7.90
N GLU A 27 -10.63 -17.89 -6.91
CA GLU A 27 -11.28 -18.02 -5.59
C GLU A 27 -11.06 -16.84 -4.61
N THR A 28 -10.28 -15.83 -4.98
CA THR A 28 -9.93 -14.70 -4.10
C THR A 28 -11.03 -13.63 -3.96
N ASN A 29 -12.20 -13.87 -4.58
CA ASN A 29 -13.27 -12.87 -4.79
C ASN A 29 -12.78 -11.56 -5.47
N GLY A 30 -11.57 -11.55 -6.02
CA GLY A 30 -10.94 -10.38 -6.63
C GLY A 30 -10.46 -9.33 -5.63
N PHE A 31 -10.14 -9.72 -4.39
CA PHE A 31 -9.58 -8.81 -3.39
C PHE A 31 -8.25 -9.28 -2.81
N THR A 32 -7.40 -8.32 -2.51
CA THR A 32 -6.17 -8.49 -1.76
C THR A 32 -5.98 -7.41 -0.72
N TRP A 33 -5.26 -7.77 0.33
CA TRP A 33 -4.90 -6.90 1.42
C TRP A 33 -3.39 -6.89 1.59
N TYR A 34 -2.86 -5.69 1.79
CA TYR A 34 -1.48 -5.44 2.17
C TYR A 34 -1.52 -4.71 3.51
N ARG A 35 -0.70 -5.13 4.47
CA ARG A 35 -0.50 -4.33 5.69
C ARG A 35 0.94 -4.37 6.19
N ALA A 36 1.34 -3.27 6.79
CA ALA A 36 2.61 -3.10 7.48
C ALA A 36 2.43 -2.07 8.60
N THR A 37 3.50 -1.85 9.36
CA THR A 37 3.51 -0.89 10.44
C THR A 37 4.57 0.18 10.23
N VAL A 38 4.28 1.39 10.70
CA VAL A 38 5.18 2.54 10.59
C VAL A 38 5.24 3.29 11.92
N SER A 39 6.44 3.52 12.43
CA SER A 39 6.64 4.31 13.65
C SER A 39 6.62 5.79 13.28
N VAL A 40 5.61 6.51 13.76
CA VAL A 40 5.43 7.93 13.46
C VAL A 40 6.00 8.75 14.61
N PRO A 41 6.99 9.63 14.37
CA PRO A 41 7.59 10.44 15.42
C PRO A 41 6.57 11.34 16.14
N GLU A 42 6.81 11.61 17.42
CA GLU A 42 5.99 12.54 18.20
C GLU A 42 6.04 13.96 17.62
N GLU A 43 7.22 14.38 17.14
CA GLU A 43 7.45 15.67 16.47
C GLU A 43 6.62 15.90 15.19
N TRP A 44 5.94 14.90 14.64
CA TRP A 44 4.98 15.11 13.54
C TRP A 44 3.62 15.62 14.02
N ARG A 45 3.36 15.65 15.34
CA ARG A 45 2.08 16.06 15.89
C ARG A 45 1.77 17.51 15.53
N GLY A 46 0.59 17.72 14.94
CA GLY A 46 0.10 19.04 14.55
C GLY A 46 0.58 19.49 13.16
N GLU A 47 1.50 18.75 12.54
CA GLU A 47 1.92 18.97 11.17
C GLU A 47 0.97 18.27 10.17
N LYS A 48 0.97 18.76 8.92
CA LYS A 48 0.22 18.12 7.84
C LYS A 48 0.97 16.92 7.31
N THR A 49 0.37 15.74 7.43
CA THR A 49 0.90 14.48 6.89
C THR A 49 0.12 14.08 5.64
N ARG A 50 0.84 13.62 4.62
CA ARG A 50 0.28 13.00 3.41
C ARG A 50 0.74 11.56 3.29
N PHE A 51 -0.15 10.70 2.80
CA PHE A 51 0.16 9.33 2.39
C PHE A 51 0.23 9.26 0.87
N LEU A 52 1.33 8.74 0.34
CA LEU A 52 1.55 8.56 -1.08
C LEU A 52 1.61 7.06 -1.40
N SER A 53 0.89 6.67 -2.45
CA SER A 53 0.94 5.34 -3.06
C SER A 53 1.43 5.47 -4.50
N GLU A 54 1.95 4.42 -5.11
CA GLU A 54 2.06 4.41 -6.57
C GLU A 54 0.67 4.28 -7.23
N PRO A 55 0.51 4.73 -8.49
CA PRO A 55 -0.63 4.34 -9.32
C PRO A 55 -0.61 2.84 -9.61
N ILE A 56 -1.76 2.19 -9.49
CA ILE A 56 -1.95 0.77 -9.83
C ILE A 56 -3.20 0.67 -10.71
N ASP A 57 -3.23 -0.29 -11.63
CA ASP A 57 -4.36 -0.52 -12.56
C ASP A 57 -5.69 -0.81 -11.82
N ASP A 58 -5.62 -1.31 -10.60
CA ASP A 58 -6.77 -1.73 -9.81
C ASP A 58 -7.38 -0.61 -8.94
N ALA A 59 -8.53 -0.89 -8.32
CA ALA A 59 -9.17 0.01 -7.36
C ALA A 59 -8.65 -0.26 -5.95
N ARG A 60 -8.46 0.79 -5.13
CA ARG A 60 -7.84 0.68 -3.80
C ARG A 60 -8.55 1.53 -2.75
N GLU A 61 -8.50 1.07 -1.50
CA GLU A 61 -8.79 1.86 -0.31
C GLU A 61 -7.60 1.83 0.63
N TYR A 62 -7.31 2.97 1.25
CA TYR A 62 -6.17 3.16 2.13
C TYR A 62 -6.63 3.42 3.56
N TYR A 63 -6.01 2.74 4.52
CA TYR A 63 -6.36 2.80 5.93
C TYR A 63 -5.12 3.07 6.78
N ILE A 64 -5.30 3.87 7.82
CA ILE A 64 -4.33 4.05 8.90
C ILE A 64 -5.04 3.76 10.23
N ASN A 65 -4.52 2.82 11.02
CA ASN A 65 -5.14 2.35 12.27
C ASN A 65 -6.63 2.01 12.12
N GLY A 66 -6.99 1.47 10.96
CA GLY A 66 -8.36 1.12 10.58
C GLY A 66 -9.30 2.28 10.22
N ILE A 67 -8.82 3.53 10.22
CA ILE A 67 -9.52 4.69 9.68
C ILE A 67 -9.20 4.80 8.19
N LYS A 68 -10.24 4.86 7.34
CA LYS A 68 -10.07 5.06 5.90
C LYS A 68 -9.61 6.49 5.65
N ILE A 69 -8.46 6.66 4.99
CA ILE A 69 -7.88 7.98 4.67
C ILE A 69 -8.11 8.37 3.21
N GLY A 70 -8.40 7.41 2.33
CA GLY A 70 -8.56 7.68 0.91
C GLY A 70 -8.89 6.43 0.09
N SER A 71 -9.03 6.64 -1.21
CA SER A 71 -9.22 5.58 -2.21
C SER A 71 -8.83 6.09 -3.58
N ALA A 72 -8.49 5.16 -4.47
CA ALA A 72 -8.34 5.41 -5.90
C ALA A 72 -9.22 4.42 -6.66
N GLY A 73 -10.04 4.92 -7.58
CA GLY A 73 -11.05 4.10 -8.25
C GLY A 73 -12.27 3.83 -7.36
N ASN A 74 -13.05 2.82 -7.72
CA ASN A 74 -14.19 2.35 -6.95
C ASN A 74 -14.14 0.83 -6.80
N LEU A 75 -14.38 0.34 -5.61
CA LEU A 75 -14.50 -1.10 -5.35
C LEU A 75 -15.85 -1.63 -5.91
N PRO A 76 -15.98 -2.95 -6.14
CA PRO A 76 -17.26 -3.57 -6.47
C PRO A 76 -18.39 -3.17 -5.51
N PRO A 77 -19.67 -3.15 -5.96
CA PRO A 77 -20.15 -3.64 -7.25
C PRO A 77 -19.96 -2.66 -8.42
N LYS A 78 -19.74 -1.36 -8.16
CA LYS A 78 -19.51 -0.35 -9.20
C LYS A 78 -18.03 -0.16 -9.46
N PHE A 79 -17.36 -1.24 -9.85
CA PHE A 79 -15.91 -1.23 -10.04
C PHE A 79 -15.48 -0.15 -11.03
N ARG A 80 -14.44 0.60 -10.66
CA ARG A 80 -13.74 1.54 -11.52
C ARG A 80 -12.25 1.45 -11.19
N SER A 81 -11.42 1.25 -12.20
CA SER A 81 -9.95 1.32 -12.05
C SER A 81 -9.56 2.65 -11.40
N GLY A 82 -8.57 2.60 -10.49
CA GLY A 82 -7.96 3.79 -9.92
C GLY A 82 -6.71 4.26 -10.67
N LEU A 83 -6.49 3.78 -11.89
CA LEU A 83 -5.38 4.20 -12.72
C LEU A 83 -5.57 5.67 -13.15
N GLY A 84 -4.52 6.48 -13.01
CA GLY A 84 -4.53 7.89 -13.39
C GLY A 84 -5.21 8.83 -12.39
N GLU A 85 -5.63 8.32 -11.22
CA GLU A 85 -6.14 9.13 -10.12
C GLU A 85 -5.03 9.64 -9.20
N ASP A 86 -5.39 10.64 -8.38
CA ASP A 86 -4.56 11.17 -7.32
C ASP A 86 -4.02 10.03 -6.44
N HIS A 87 -2.71 10.05 -6.28
CA HIS A 87 -1.94 9.03 -5.60
C HIS A 87 -1.40 9.54 -4.26
N GLU A 88 -1.87 10.73 -3.85
CA GLU A 88 -1.59 11.37 -2.58
C GLU A 88 -2.91 11.57 -1.82
N HIS A 89 -2.88 11.32 -0.52
CA HIS A 89 -4.04 11.46 0.36
C HIS A 89 -3.64 12.21 1.63
N ASP A 90 -4.39 13.26 1.97
CA ASP A 90 -4.25 13.92 3.26
C ASP A 90 -4.58 12.93 4.38
N VAL A 91 -3.71 12.85 5.39
CA VAL A 91 -3.92 11.98 6.55
C VAL A 91 -4.61 12.80 7.65
N PRO A 92 -5.83 12.42 8.07
CA PRO A 92 -6.47 13.05 9.22
C PRO A 92 -5.61 12.88 10.47
N ALA A 93 -5.44 13.94 11.26
CA ALA A 93 -4.61 13.89 12.47
C ALA A 93 -5.07 12.81 13.47
N ASN A 94 -6.37 12.51 13.52
CA ASN A 94 -6.93 11.46 14.36
C ASN A 94 -6.72 10.04 13.82
N ALA A 95 -6.17 9.89 12.62
CA ALA A 95 -5.76 8.60 12.08
C ALA A 95 -4.38 8.17 12.59
N LEU A 96 -3.56 9.10 13.09
CA LEU A 96 -2.19 8.85 13.55
C LEU A 96 -2.09 8.79 15.07
N LEU A 97 -1.33 7.80 15.54
CA LEU A 97 -0.79 7.69 16.88
C LEU A 97 0.65 8.19 16.84
N TYR A 98 0.85 9.45 17.20
CA TYR A 98 2.19 10.07 17.23
C TYR A 98 3.01 9.51 18.39
N GLY A 99 4.31 9.32 18.17
CA GLY A 99 5.22 8.66 19.09
C GLY A 99 5.08 7.13 19.13
N GLU A 100 4.20 6.56 18.30
CA GLU A 100 3.81 5.15 18.34
C GLU A 100 3.88 4.48 16.96
N SER A 101 3.68 3.15 16.96
CA SER A 101 3.62 2.33 15.75
C SER A 101 2.19 2.25 15.20
N ASN A 102 2.03 2.77 13.99
CA ASN A 102 0.77 2.88 13.26
C ASN A 102 0.63 1.73 12.27
N VAL A 103 -0.60 1.27 12.05
CA VAL A 103 -0.90 0.24 11.05
C VAL A 103 -1.29 0.91 9.75
N ILE A 104 -0.60 0.59 8.66
CA ILE A 104 -0.99 0.94 7.30
C ILE A 104 -1.59 -0.30 6.66
N ALA A 105 -2.80 -0.18 6.14
CA ALA A 105 -3.45 -1.25 5.41
C ALA A 105 -4.03 -0.75 4.09
N ILE A 106 -3.87 -1.56 3.04
CA ILE A 106 -4.33 -1.25 1.69
C ILE A 106 -5.16 -2.40 1.20
N ARG A 107 -6.41 -2.11 0.90
CA ARG A 107 -7.37 -3.06 0.31
C ARG A 107 -7.43 -2.79 -1.18
N VAL A 108 -7.22 -3.82 -1.99
CA VAL A 108 -7.18 -3.72 -3.44
C VAL A 108 -8.26 -4.62 -4.03
N ALA A 109 -9.15 -4.06 -4.85
CA ALA A 109 -10.04 -4.85 -5.69
C ALA A 109 -9.35 -5.08 -7.04
N GLN A 110 -8.78 -6.26 -7.20
CA GLN A 110 -8.00 -6.63 -8.36
C GLN A 110 -8.88 -7.22 -9.47
N ARG A 111 -8.85 -6.58 -10.64
CA ARG A 111 -9.55 -7.00 -11.86
C ARG A 111 -8.60 -7.25 -13.02
N PHE A 112 -7.40 -6.69 -12.96
CA PHE A 112 -6.41 -6.83 -14.02
C PHE A 112 -5.30 -7.80 -13.62
N PRO A 113 -4.67 -8.48 -14.61
CA PRO A 113 -3.58 -9.40 -14.33
C PRO A 113 -2.30 -8.71 -13.83
N ARG A 114 -2.20 -7.39 -14.00
CA ARG A 114 -1.10 -6.54 -13.53
C ARG A 114 -1.35 -5.99 -12.12
N GLY A 115 -1.69 -6.88 -11.19
CA GLY A 115 -1.93 -6.50 -9.80
C GLY A 115 -0.66 -6.20 -9.01
N GLY A 116 -0.84 -5.59 -7.86
CA GLY A 116 0.23 -5.32 -6.88
C GLY A 116 1.00 -4.02 -7.11
N PHE A 117 1.94 -3.77 -6.19
CA PHE A 117 2.83 -2.62 -6.15
C PHE A 117 4.12 -2.97 -6.92
N ASN A 118 4.47 -2.22 -7.97
CA ASN A 118 5.55 -2.59 -8.89
C ASN A 118 6.56 -1.47 -9.20
N VAL A 119 6.26 -0.22 -8.87
CA VAL A 119 7.04 0.96 -9.24
C VAL A 119 7.66 1.60 -8.01
N ALA A 120 6.85 1.93 -7.00
CA ALA A 120 7.32 2.72 -5.88
C ALA A 120 6.58 2.36 -4.58
N PRO A 121 7.30 2.22 -3.45
CA PRO A 121 6.69 1.83 -2.18
C PRO A 121 5.69 2.88 -1.67
N PRO A 122 4.79 2.56 -0.73
CA PRO A 122 4.03 3.57 -0.02
C PRO A 122 4.93 4.49 0.82
N VAL A 123 4.54 5.76 1.01
CA VAL A 123 5.32 6.75 1.78
C VAL A 123 4.40 7.61 2.65
N LEU A 124 4.84 7.91 3.87
CA LEU A 124 4.27 9.02 4.65
C LEU A 124 5.21 10.23 4.56
N ILE A 125 4.65 11.43 4.32
CA ILE A 125 5.41 12.67 4.21
C ILE A 125 4.82 13.72 5.16
N THR A 126 5.68 14.35 5.96
CA THR A 126 5.33 15.46 6.85
C THR A 126 6.42 16.53 6.76
N GLY A 127 6.09 17.71 6.23
CA GLY A 127 7.06 18.77 6.00
C GLY A 127 8.23 18.31 5.10
N LYS A 128 9.45 18.32 5.66
CA LYS A 128 10.68 17.86 4.98
C LYS A 128 11.05 16.40 5.29
N GLN A 129 10.25 15.71 6.08
CA GLN A 129 10.53 14.35 6.50
C GLN A 129 9.63 13.36 5.76
N ALA A 130 10.18 12.20 5.44
CA ALA A 130 9.46 11.09 4.85
C ALA A 130 9.82 9.78 5.56
N ILE A 131 8.88 8.84 5.55
CA ILE A 131 9.14 7.44 5.87
C ILE A 131 8.72 6.61 4.67
N GLU A 132 9.70 6.06 3.94
CA GLU A 132 9.47 5.13 2.85
C GLU A 132 9.20 3.72 3.42
N MET A 133 8.14 3.07 2.96
CA MET A 133 7.71 1.76 3.45
C MET A 133 8.03 0.65 2.44
N GLY A 134 9.27 0.64 1.96
CA GLY A 134 9.76 -0.35 1.00
C GLY A 134 10.35 -1.59 1.68
N GLY A 135 9.95 -2.78 1.25
CA GLY A 135 10.42 -4.05 1.79
C GLY A 135 9.27 -5.00 2.14
N ALA A 136 9.39 -5.71 3.25
CA ALA A 136 8.45 -6.76 3.63
C ALA A 136 7.10 -6.20 4.11
N TRP A 137 6.01 -6.70 3.51
CA TRP A 137 4.62 -6.46 3.89
C TRP A 137 3.90 -7.78 4.11
N GLN A 138 2.88 -7.76 4.97
CA GLN A 138 1.92 -8.84 5.03
C GLN A 138 0.94 -8.72 3.87
N PHE A 139 0.67 -9.85 3.22
CA PHE A 139 -0.22 -9.98 2.10
C PHE A 139 -1.24 -11.08 2.36
N ARG A 140 -2.50 -10.84 2.01
CA ARG A 140 -3.56 -11.84 2.10
C ARG A 140 -4.58 -11.65 1.00
N ALA A 141 -4.99 -12.75 0.37
CA ALA A 141 -6.08 -12.73 -0.60
C ALA A 141 -7.43 -13.00 0.09
N GLY A 142 -8.49 -12.40 -0.43
CA GLY A 142 -9.82 -12.40 0.19
C GLY A 142 -10.21 -10.99 0.65
N ASP A 143 -11.35 -10.91 1.33
CA ASP A 143 -11.96 -9.61 1.65
C ASP A 143 -12.62 -9.60 3.04
N ASP A 144 -11.84 -9.29 4.07
CA ASP A 144 -12.34 -9.05 5.42
C ASP A 144 -11.88 -7.67 5.90
N LEU A 145 -12.83 -6.82 6.25
CA LEU A 145 -12.55 -5.46 6.71
C LEU A 145 -11.76 -5.44 8.02
N GLN A 146 -11.74 -6.51 8.82
CA GLN A 146 -10.91 -6.60 10.04
C GLN A 146 -9.41 -6.55 9.72
N TRP A 147 -9.00 -6.96 8.51
CA TRP A 147 -7.60 -6.97 8.09
C TRP A 147 -6.99 -5.57 7.91
N ARG A 148 -7.79 -4.50 8.07
CA ARG A 148 -7.30 -3.12 8.21
C ARG A 148 -6.60 -2.84 9.54
N LEU A 149 -6.81 -3.69 10.53
CA LEU A 149 -6.18 -3.63 11.85
C LEU A 149 -4.98 -4.59 11.89
N TRP A 150 -4.14 -4.44 12.90
CA TRP A 150 -3.07 -5.40 13.20
C TRP A 150 -3.51 -6.30 14.35
N ASP A 151 -3.56 -7.60 14.11
CA ASP A 151 -3.98 -8.63 15.06
C ASP A 151 -2.89 -9.67 15.36
N ASP A 152 -1.72 -9.55 14.73
CA ASP A 152 -0.58 -10.43 14.98
C ASP A 152 0.27 -9.95 16.16
N SER A 153 0.81 -10.90 16.93
CA SER A 153 1.67 -10.59 18.08
C SER A 153 3.05 -10.04 17.71
N ASP A 154 3.54 -10.35 16.51
CA ASP A 154 4.79 -9.81 15.97
C ASP A 154 4.50 -8.82 14.84
N ARG A 155 5.31 -7.76 14.75
CA ARG A 155 5.27 -6.74 13.69
C ARG A 155 6.47 -6.83 12.74
N LYS A 156 7.48 -7.62 13.07
CA LYS A 156 8.66 -7.82 12.23
C LYS A 156 8.42 -8.94 11.22
N PRO A 157 9.00 -8.85 10.02
CA PRO A 157 9.83 -7.76 9.49
C PRO A 157 9.02 -6.56 8.93
N PHE A 158 7.70 -6.51 9.14
CA PHE A 158 6.75 -5.58 8.51
C PHE A 158 6.68 -4.20 9.19
N SER A 159 7.83 -3.65 9.61
CA SER A 159 7.88 -2.40 10.37
C SER A 159 8.91 -1.42 9.80
N PHE A 160 8.48 -0.18 9.57
CA PHE A 160 9.29 0.90 9.01
C PHE A 160 9.41 2.08 9.98
N ASN A 161 10.58 2.69 10.06
CA ASN A 161 10.85 3.80 10.99
C ASN A 161 11.97 4.74 10.54
N GLU A 162 12.54 4.52 9.35
CA GLU A 162 13.63 5.35 8.85
C GLU A 162 13.09 6.71 8.39
N ILE A 163 13.65 7.78 8.94
CA ILE A 163 13.29 9.16 8.59
C ILE A 163 14.27 9.65 7.54
N GLU A 164 13.74 10.00 6.37
CA GLU A 164 14.49 10.48 5.22
C GLU A 164 14.09 11.91 4.85
N ASP A 165 14.88 12.53 3.97
CA ASP A 165 14.53 13.82 3.37
C ASP A 165 13.42 13.64 2.32
N ALA A 166 12.31 14.33 2.51
CA ALA A 166 11.12 14.20 1.66
C ALA A 166 11.36 14.63 0.22
N GLU A 167 12.23 15.61 -0.02
CA GLU A 167 12.54 16.06 -1.38
C GLU A 167 13.31 14.98 -2.14
N GLN A 168 14.30 14.36 -1.50
CA GLN A 168 15.05 13.24 -2.08
C GLN A 168 14.16 12.03 -2.37
N VAL A 169 13.26 11.68 -1.43
CA VAL A 169 12.29 10.59 -1.63
C VAL A 169 11.37 10.92 -2.82
N LEU A 170 10.83 12.13 -2.89
CA LEU A 170 9.95 12.53 -4.00
C LEU A 170 10.67 12.54 -5.37
N GLN A 171 11.92 13.01 -5.42
CA GLN A 171 12.73 12.98 -6.64
C GLN A 171 13.01 11.54 -7.12
N LYS A 172 13.41 10.66 -6.20
CA LYS A 172 13.60 9.21 -6.47
C LYS A 172 12.32 8.58 -7.02
N ARG A 173 11.17 8.89 -6.44
CA ARG A 173 9.87 8.38 -6.92
C ARG A 173 9.57 8.85 -8.34
N GLN A 174 9.80 10.12 -8.64
CA GLN A 174 9.58 10.67 -9.98
C GLN A 174 10.48 9.97 -11.02
N SER A 175 11.75 9.71 -10.70
CA SER A 175 12.63 8.99 -11.61
C SER A 175 12.16 7.56 -11.88
N LEU A 176 11.65 6.86 -10.85
CA LEU A 176 11.07 5.51 -11.02
C LEU A 176 9.84 5.49 -11.92
N THR A 177 9.02 6.55 -11.90
CA THR A 177 7.87 6.68 -12.81
C THR A 177 8.26 7.08 -14.24
N GLY A 178 9.42 7.72 -14.40
CA GLY A 178 9.95 8.19 -15.69
C GLY A 178 10.81 7.14 -16.42
N GLU A 179 11.40 6.19 -15.70
CA GLU A 179 12.10 5.05 -16.31
C GLU A 179 11.07 4.06 -16.90
N LYS A 180 10.94 4.11 -18.23
CA LYS A 180 10.24 3.19 -19.15
C LYS A 180 9.25 2.21 -18.50
N GLY A 181 7.98 2.39 -18.87
CA GLY A 181 6.93 1.36 -18.75
C GLY A 181 7.36 -0.01 -19.32
N PRO A 182 6.52 -1.04 -19.12
CA PRO A 182 6.93 -2.44 -19.25
C PRO A 182 7.67 -2.74 -20.56
N PHE A 183 8.67 -3.62 -20.47
CA PHE A 183 9.29 -4.24 -21.64
C PHE A 183 8.21 -4.67 -22.64
N THR A 184 8.42 -4.31 -23.89
CA THR A 184 7.54 -4.76 -24.96
C THR A 184 7.59 -6.28 -25.04
N PRO A 185 6.54 -6.98 -25.53
CA PRO A 185 6.57 -8.45 -25.68
C PRO A 185 7.74 -8.98 -26.53
N GLN A 186 8.47 -8.11 -27.22
CA GLN A 186 9.66 -8.42 -28.02
C GLN A 186 10.96 -8.45 -27.20
N GLU A 187 10.92 -8.05 -25.94
CA GLU A 187 12.06 -7.97 -25.02
C GLU A 187 11.96 -8.99 -23.87
N ALA A 188 11.04 -9.96 -23.94
CA ALA A 188 10.83 -11.04 -22.96
C ALA A 188 11.28 -12.41 -23.47
#